data_AF-A0A938PJB2-F1
#
_entry.id   AF-A0A938PJB2-F1
#
_cell.length_a   1.000
_cell.length_b   1.000
_cell.length_c   1.000
_cell.angle_alpha   90.00
_cell.angle_beta   90.00
_cell.angle_gamma   90.00
#
_symmetry.space_group_name_H-M   'P 1'
#
loop_
_entity.id
_entity.type
_entity.pdbx_description
1 polymer ?
#
loop_
_entity_poly.entity_id
_entity_poly.type
_entity_poly.pdbx_seq_one_letter_code
_entity_poly.pdbx_strand_id
1 'polypeptide(L)'
;MDYVGVVWVPVGANIRHALPWLPPVPPQHEGSIYLPFLKLEGDGASFDCSERSLLFAGLIHYSCNGPLLVPAINQPYLREVLLLLAKGFGTPDLEELCMNVAASIRHDFGNGLSRLALRAGMTLRPDSSPIKSDFLVDTWCRLQTGDPENRPELALEAIEVFPGLIKEDIFPGAWEACLLTYIIALAILSRWADAEAAYATHRETFSDPEDRAELEWMLAHRAIDMERLAQPSLGCRE
;
A
#
# COMPACT_ATOMS: atom_id res chain seq x y z
N MET A 1 22.14 6.45 -1.87
CA MET A 1 20.81 7.08 -1.77
C MET A 1 20.17 6.50 -0.54
N ASP A 2 19.87 7.35 0.44
CA ASP A 2 19.21 6.93 1.67
C ASP A 2 17.72 6.71 1.36
N TYR A 3 17.22 5.51 1.71
CA TYR A 3 15.83 5.10 1.43
C TYR A 3 14.89 5.80 2.40
N VAL A 4 14.01 6.67 1.90
CA VAL A 4 12.92 7.26 2.71
C VAL A 4 11.68 6.40 2.51
N GLY A 5 11.39 5.52 3.48
CA GLY A 5 10.10 4.86 3.60
C GLY A 5 9.12 5.73 4.40
N VAL A 6 7.84 5.39 4.37
CA VAL A 6 6.81 6.03 5.21
C VAL A 6 6.20 4.98 6.13
N VAL A 7 6.16 5.25 7.44
CA VAL A 7 5.54 4.37 8.44
C VAL A 7 4.35 5.08 9.06
N TRP A 8 3.18 4.43 9.03
CA TRP A 8 1.99 4.91 9.73
C TRP A 8 2.05 4.50 11.21
N VAL A 9 2.15 5.47 12.12
CA VAL A 9 2.21 5.26 13.57
C VAL A 9 0.84 5.53 14.19
N PRO A 10 0.26 4.60 14.98
CA PRO A 10 -0.99 4.85 15.68
C PRO A 10 -0.81 5.90 16.78
N VAL A 11 -1.73 6.88 16.82
CA VAL A 11 -1.78 7.97 17.82
C VAL A 11 -2.99 7.87 18.76
N GLY A 12 -3.73 6.76 18.66
CA GLY A 12 -4.95 6.50 19.42
C GLY A 12 -6.22 6.66 18.58
N ALA A 13 -7.33 6.04 19.02
CA ALA A 13 -8.69 6.21 18.48
C ALA A 13 -8.82 6.20 16.93
N ASN A 14 -8.22 5.22 16.25
CA ASN A 14 -8.22 5.12 14.77
C ASN A 14 -7.48 6.25 14.04
N ILE A 15 -6.63 7.00 14.73
CA ILE A 15 -5.78 8.04 14.16
C ILE A 15 -4.39 7.43 13.91
N ARG A 16 -3.82 7.69 12.72
CA ARG A 16 -2.44 7.31 12.37
C ARG A 16 -1.72 8.50 11.73
N HIS A 17 -0.46 8.71 12.08
CA HIS A 17 0.44 9.68 11.44
C HIS A 17 1.41 8.97 10.51
N ALA A 18 1.64 9.53 9.32
CA ALA A 18 2.70 9.08 8.44
C ALA A 18 4.01 9.75 8.87
N LEU A 19 5.02 8.97 9.25
CA LEU A 19 6.36 9.47 9.56
C LEU A 19 7.36 9.00 8.50
N PRO A 20 8.31 9.86 8.07
CA PRO A 20 9.45 9.44 7.29
C PRO A 20 10.29 8.45 8.10
N TRP A 21 10.53 7.26 7.55
CA TRP A 21 11.37 6.22 8.13
C TRP A 21 12.60 5.99 7.24
N LEU A 22 13.78 6.12 7.83
CA LEU A 22 15.06 5.80 7.20
C LEU A 22 15.55 4.44 7.74
N PRO A 23 15.34 3.32 7.04
CA PRO A 23 16.02 2.09 7.38
C PRO A 23 17.37 1.92 6.70
N PRO A 24 18.31 1.21 7.34
CA PRO A 24 19.43 0.60 6.65
C PRO A 24 18.92 -0.67 5.96
N VAL A 25 18.93 -0.72 4.62
CA VAL A 25 18.68 -1.97 3.87
C VAL A 25 19.93 -2.33 3.05
N PRO A 26 20.53 -3.52 3.24
CA PRO A 26 21.56 -4.03 2.35
C PRO A 26 20.94 -4.61 1.07
N PRO A 27 21.68 -4.65 -0.05
CA PRO A 27 21.07 -4.77 -1.36
C PRO A 27 20.87 -6.24 -1.80
N GLN A 28 19.79 -6.44 -2.57
CA GLN A 28 19.54 -7.47 -3.61
C GLN A 28 19.15 -8.91 -3.19
N HIS A 29 17.96 -9.33 -3.66
CA HIS A 29 17.80 -10.52 -4.53
C HIS A 29 16.46 -10.43 -5.29
N GLU A 30 16.54 -10.28 -6.61
CA GLU A 30 15.44 -10.43 -7.57
C GLU A 30 15.08 -11.90 -7.80
N GLY A 31 13.81 -12.19 -8.08
CA GLY A 31 13.39 -13.46 -8.68
C GLY A 31 12.88 -14.55 -7.72
N SER A 32 12.70 -14.26 -6.44
CA SER A 32 12.01 -15.17 -5.52
C SER A 32 11.11 -14.36 -4.60
N ILE A 33 9.83 -14.72 -4.48
CA ILE A 33 9.01 -14.26 -3.35
C ILE A 33 9.63 -14.93 -2.12
N TYR A 34 10.63 -14.26 -1.57
CA TYR A 34 11.16 -14.56 -0.27
C TYR A 34 10.05 -14.14 0.70
N LEU A 35 9.19 -15.09 1.07
CA LEU A 35 8.40 -14.95 2.28
C LEU A 35 9.45 -15.02 3.41
N PRO A 36 9.78 -13.93 4.13
CA PRO A 36 10.70 -14.03 5.26
C PRO A 36 10.19 -14.99 6.37
N PHE A 37 8.95 -15.44 6.27
CA PHE A 37 8.31 -16.46 7.12
C PHE A 37 8.47 -17.91 6.59
N LEU A 38 8.93 -18.08 5.35
CA LEU A 38 9.09 -19.37 4.66
C LEU A 38 10.33 -19.31 3.75
N LYS A 39 11.52 -19.36 4.38
CA LYS A 39 12.74 -19.78 3.68
C LYS A 39 12.95 -21.26 3.93
N LEU A 40 12.52 -22.10 2.99
CA LEU A 40 12.85 -23.52 2.99
C LEU A 40 14.16 -23.72 2.22
N GLU A 41 15.26 -23.82 2.95
CA GLU A 41 16.33 -24.82 2.75
C GLU A 41 17.44 -24.65 3.82
N GLY A 42 17.77 -25.75 4.50
CA GLY A 42 19.09 -26.00 5.11
C GLY A 42 19.35 -25.51 6.55
N ASP A 43 19.33 -26.46 7.50
CA ASP A 43 20.05 -26.49 8.78
C ASP A 43 20.11 -25.23 9.66
N GLY A 44 19.14 -25.14 10.59
CA GLY A 44 19.37 -24.48 11.89
C GLY A 44 18.64 -23.16 12.18
N ALA A 45 17.64 -22.77 11.38
CA ALA A 45 16.84 -21.57 11.66
C ALA A 45 15.70 -21.84 12.66
N SER A 46 15.54 -20.95 13.65
CA SER A 46 14.39 -20.96 14.57
C SER A 46 13.13 -20.49 13.85
N PHE A 47 12.07 -21.29 13.91
CA PHE A 47 10.75 -20.98 13.36
C PHE A 47 9.95 -20.14 14.36
N ASP A 48 9.55 -18.91 14.00
CA ASP A 48 8.52 -18.19 14.77
C ASP A 48 7.13 -18.63 14.31
N CYS A 49 6.57 -19.60 15.04
CA CYS A 49 5.22 -20.14 14.86
C CYS A 49 4.16 -19.25 15.51
N SER A 50 4.47 -17.99 15.83
CA SER A 50 3.49 -17.09 16.41
C SER A 50 2.28 -16.93 15.50
N GLU A 51 1.13 -16.71 16.12
CA GLU A 51 -0.13 -16.41 15.43
C GLU A 51 0.04 -15.23 14.44
N ARG A 52 1.02 -14.34 14.68
CA ARG A 52 1.31 -13.14 13.88
C ARG A 52 1.99 -13.53 12.57
N SER A 53 2.99 -14.40 12.66
CA SER A 53 3.68 -14.95 11.49
C SER A 53 2.74 -15.76 10.60
N LEU A 54 1.80 -16.52 11.19
CA LEU A 54 0.75 -17.22 10.46
C LEU A 54 -0.23 -16.27 9.76
N LEU A 55 -0.62 -15.20 10.44
CA LEU A 55 -1.50 -14.17 9.89
C LEU A 55 -0.86 -13.42 8.71
N PHE A 56 0.43 -13.07 8.82
CA PHE A 56 1.17 -12.39 7.76
C PHE A 56 1.32 -13.28 6.54
N ALA A 57 1.73 -14.54 6.77
CA ALA A 57 1.86 -15.54 5.72
C ALA A 57 0.51 -15.78 5.02
N GLY A 58 -0.59 -15.88 5.78
CA GLY A 58 -1.93 -16.08 5.22
C GLY A 58 -2.38 -14.94 4.31
N LEU A 59 -2.20 -13.68 4.73
CA LEU A 59 -2.59 -12.51 3.93
C LEU A 59 -1.73 -12.36 2.67
N ILE A 60 -0.41 -12.51 2.78
CA ILE A 60 0.49 -12.40 1.62
C ILE A 60 0.25 -13.56 0.64
N HIS A 61 0.14 -14.79 1.14
CA HIS A 61 -0.13 -15.97 0.32
C HIS A 61 -1.43 -15.80 -0.47
N TYR A 62 -2.49 -15.30 0.18
CA TYR A 62 -3.76 -15.05 -0.48
C TYR A 62 -3.67 -13.98 -1.58
N SER A 63 -2.93 -12.91 -1.35
CA SER A 63 -2.72 -11.88 -2.37
C SER A 63 -1.98 -12.40 -3.59
N CYS A 64 -0.90 -13.16 -3.39
CA CYS A 64 -0.06 -13.65 -4.50
C CYS A 64 -0.73 -14.74 -5.33
N ASN A 65 -1.52 -15.61 -4.70
CA ASN A 65 -2.03 -16.81 -5.36
C ASN A 65 -3.52 -16.74 -5.72
N GLY A 66 -4.24 -15.71 -5.24
CA GLY A 66 -5.68 -15.60 -5.42
C GLY A 66 -6.41 -16.90 -5.03
N PRO A 67 -7.63 -17.15 -5.54
CA PRO A 67 -8.36 -18.39 -5.28
C PRO A 67 -7.77 -19.63 -5.99
N LEU A 68 -6.58 -19.55 -6.60
CA LEU A 68 -6.12 -20.56 -7.56
C LEU A 68 -5.28 -21.71 -6.98
N LEU A 69 -4.81 -21.66 -5.72
CA LEU A 69 -3.85 -22.68 -5.24
C LEU A 69 -4.29 -23.66 -4.15
N VAL A 70 -5.53 -23.61 -3.67
CA VAL A 70 -6.14 -24.80 -3.08
C VAL A 70 -7.65 -24.75 -3.33
N PRO A 71 -8.24 -25.60 -4.19
CA PRO A 71 -9.70 -25.73 -4.29
C PRO A 71 -10.40 -26.01 -2.94
N ALA A 72 -9.63 -26.41 -1.92
CA ALA A 72 -10.10 -26.69 -0.57
C ALA A 72 -10.08 -25.49 0.40
N ILE A 73 -9.35 -24.39 0.13
CA ILE A 73 -9.43 -23.16 0.93
C ILE A 73 -10.30 -22.16 0.17
N ASN A 74 -11.60 -22.43 0.17
CA ASN A 74 -12.63 -21.51 -0.33
C ASN A 74 -12.49 -20.15 0.38
N GLN A 75 -12.76 -19.02 -0.30
CA GLN A 75 -12.70 -17.68 0.30
C GLN A 75 -13.41 -17.54 1.67
N PRO A 76 -14.56 -18.20 1.92
CA PRO A 76 -15.20 -18.24 3.23
C PRO A 76 -14.30 -18.82 4.34
N TYR A 77 -13.53 -19.88 4.06
CA TYR A 77 -12.66 -20.52 5.05
C TYR A 77 -11.47 -19.64 5.43
N LEU A 78 -10.88 -18.91 4.47
CA LEU A 78 -9.81 -17.96 4.83
C LEU A 78 -10.36 -16.81 5.67
N ARG A 79 -11.52 -16.25 5.31
CA ARG A 79 -12.18 -15.24 6.12
C ARG A 79 -12.47 -15.76 7.53
N GLU A 80 -12.95 -16.99 7.66
CA GLU A 80 -13.17 -17.64 8.96
C GLU A 80 -11.88 -17.84 9.75
N VAL A 81 -10.79 -18.28 9.11
CA VAL A 81 -9.47 -18.41 9.73
C VAL A 81 -8.95 -17.06 10.20
N LEU A 82 -9.07 -16.01 9.39
CA LEU A 82 -8.65 -14.66 9.77
C LEU A 82 -9.53 -14.09 10.90
N LEU A 83 -10.83 -14.37 10.92
CA LEU A 83 -11.72 -14.01 12.03
C LEU A 83 -11.39 -14.79 13.32
N LEU A 84 -10.97 -16.05 13.21
CA LEU A 84 -10.49 -16.83 14.35
C LEU A 84 -9.17 -16.27 14.89
N LEU A 85 -8.24 -15.91 14.01
CA LEU A 85 -6.99 -15.23 14.38
C LEU A 85 -7.29 -13.86 15.00
N ALA A 86 -8.19 -13.06 14.42
CA ALA A 86 -8.62 -11.77 14.95
C ALA A 86 -9.10 -11.87 16.40
N LYS A 87 -9.94 -12.89 16.69
CA LYS A 87 -10.40 -13.21 18.04
C LYS A 87 -9.24 -13.62 18.96
N GLY A 88 -8.30 -14.44 18.50
CA GLY A 88 -7.09 -14.81 19.24
C GLY A 88 -6.25 -13.60 19.64
N PHE A 89 -6.16 -12.61 18.75
CA PHE A 89 -5.44 -11.35 18.95
C PHE A 89 -6.21 -10.28 19.74
N GLY A 90 -7.47 -10.54 20.11
CA GLY A 90 -8.31 -9.54 20.79
C GLY A 90 -8.72 -8.35 19.93
N THR A 91 -8.52 -8.42 18.61
CA THR A 91 -9.02 -7.44 17.62
C THR A 91 -10.37 -7.93 17.08
N PRO A 92 -11.50 -7.32 17.50
CA PRO A 92 -12.81 -7.78 17.06
C PRO A 92 -13.13 -7.41 15.60
N ASP A 93 -12.41 -6.45 15.03
CA ASP A 93 -12.63 -5.96 13.68
C ASP A 93 -11.55 -6.43 12.70
N LEU A 94 -12.00 -6.94 11.56
CA LEU A 94 -11.15 -7.46 10.50
C LEU A 94 -10.42 -6.34 9.76
N GLU A 95 -11.04 -5.17 9.64
CA GLU A 95 -10.38 -4.00 9.04
C GLU A 95 -9.21 -3.53 9.91
N GLU A 96 -9.44 -3.35 11.22
CA GLU A 96 -8.36 -3.02 12.16
C GLU A 96 -7.23 -4.06 12.14
N LEU A 97 -7.55 -5.36 12.09
CA LEU A 97 -6.55 -6.42 11.98
C LEU A 97 -5.71 -6.29 10.71
N CYS A 98 -6.35 -6.17 9.54
CA CYS A 98 -5.66 -6.03 8.26
C CYS A 98 -4.75 -4.79 8.25
N MET A 99 -5.24 -3.67 8.78
CA MET A 99 -4.49 -2.41 8.88
C MET A 99 -3.30 -2.51 9.85
N ASN A 100 -3.45 -3.20 10.98
CA ASN A 100 -2.37 -3.44 11.94
C ASN A 100 -1.29 -4.35 11.37
N VAL A 101 -1.70 -5.44 10.72
CA VAL A 101 -0.79 -6.37 10.04
C VAL A 101 -0.03 -5.65 8.94
N ALA A 102 -0.73 -4.91 8.07
CA ALA A 102 -0.12 -4.15 7.00
C ALA A 102 0.91 -3.14 7.54
N ALA A 103 0.57 -2.38 8.58
CA ALA A 103 1.49 -1.42 9.19
C ALA A 103 2.75 -2.10 9.75
N SER A 104 2.59 -3.26 10.39
CA SER A 104 3.75 -4.02 10.86
C SER A 104 4.58 -4.58 9.71
N ILE A 105 3.96 -5.17 8.68
CA ILE A 105 4.69 -5.67 7.50
C ILE A 105 5.44 -4.53 6.83
N ARG A 106 4.84 -3.34 6.77
CA ARG A 106 5.47 -2.13 6.22
C ARG A 106 6.72 -1.75 7.01
N HIS A 107 6.64 -1.76 8.33
CA HIS A 107 7.78 -1.45 9.20
C HIS A 107 8.92 -2.48 9.06
N ASP A 108 8.57 -3.76 9.06
CA ASP A 108 9.56 -4.85 9.11
C ASP A 108 10.12 -5.20 7.71
N PHE A 109 9.32 -5.03 6.66
CA PHE A 109 9.60 -5.55 5.31
C PHE A 109 9.29 -4.58 4.15
N GLY A 110 8.81 -3.38 4.44
CA GLY A 110 8.56 -2.33 3.45
C GLY A 110 7.19 -2.38 2.75
N ASN A 111 6.90 -1.33 1.98
CA ASN A 111 5.59 -1.09 1.36
C ASN A 111 5.18 -2.15 0.32
N GLY A 112 6.15 -2.87 -0.27
CA GLY A 112 5.86 -3.91 -1.27
C GLY A 112 5.03 -5.07 -0.70
N LEU A 113 5.47 -5.64 0.42
CA LEU A 113 4.76 -6.73 1.09
C LEU A 113 3.52 -6.22 1.83
N SER A 114 3.57 -5.00 2.36
CA SER A 114 2.40 -4.38 3.00
C SER A 114 1.25 -4.18 2.01
N ARG A 115 1.55 -3.69 0.80
CA ARG A 115 0.58 -3.58 -0.31
C ARG A 115 -0.11 -4.90 -0.62
N LEU A 116 0.63 -6.01 -0.66
CA LEU A 116 0.04 -7.33 -0.89
C LEU A 116 -0.91 -7.73 0.24
N ALA A 117 -0.51 -7.51 1.51
CA ALA A 117 -1.40 -7.77 2.64
C ALA A 117 -2.67 -6.90 2.59
N LEU A 118 -2.56 -5.65 2.18
CA LEU A 118 -3.71 -4.74 2.00
C LEU A 118 -4.59 -5.17 0.83
N ARG A 119 -4.02 -5.68 -0.27
CA ARG A 119 -4.77 -6.27 -1.38
C ARG A 119 -5.64 -7.44 -0.92
N ALA A 120 -5.09 -8.31 -0.07
CA ALA A 120 -5.86 -9.35 0.59
C ALA A 120 -6.97 -8.76 1.49
N GLY A 121 -6.64 -7.72 2.26
CA GLY A 121 -7.60 -6.96 3.06
C GLY A 121 -8.78 -6.42 2.26
N MET A 122 -8.53 -5.85 1.07
CA MET A 122 -9.58 -5.33 0.19
C MET A 122 -10.52 -6.44 -0.30
N THR A 123 -10.02 -7.64 -0.57
CA THR A 123 -10.91 -8.76 -0.93
C THR A 123 -11.80 -9.20 0.24
N LEU A 124 -11.28 -9.13 1.47
CA LEU A 124 -12.00 -9.51 2.68
C LEU A 124 -13.01 -8.44 3.14
N ARG A 125 -12.69 -7.17 2.89
CA ARG A 125 -13.46 -5.98 3.23
C ARG A 125 -13.45 -4.99 2.04
N PRO A 126 -14.19 -5.29 0.96
CA PRO A 126 -14.17 -4.49 -0.27
C PRO A 126 -14.69 -3.07 -0.09
N ASP A 127 -15.50 -2.82 0.94
CA ASP A 127 -16.06 -1.50 1.23
C ASP A 127 -15.17 -0.67 2.18
N SER A 128 -14.00 -1.17 2.59
CA SER A 128 -13.11 -0.47 3.53
C SER A 128 -12.30 0.63 2.85
N SER A 129 -12.73 1.88 3.02
CA SER A 129 -11.93 3.05 2.60
C SER A 129 -10.58 3.14 3.32
N PRO A 130 -10.44 2.81 4.63
CA PRO A 130 -9.14 2.79 5.31
C PRO A 130 -8.12 1.84 4.65
N ILE A 131 -8.51 0.59 4.33
CA ILE A 131 -7.62 -0.36 3.68
C ILE A 131 -7.22 0.13 2.28
N LYS A 132 -8.18 0.65 1.51
CA LYS A 132 -7.91 1.20 0.18
C LYS A 132 -6.95 2.39 0.23
N SER A 133 -7.11 3.25 1.23
CA SER A 133 -6.22 4.40 1.44
C SER A 133 -4.79 3.97 1.73
N ASP A 134 -4.59 3.06 2.70
CA ASP A 134 -3.25 2.52 3.00
C ASP A 134 -2.66 1.81 1.77
N PHE A 135 -3.49 1.09 1.00
CA PHE A 135 -3.06 0.43 -0.22
C PHE A 135 -2.57 1.43 -1.28
N LEU A 136 -3.29 2.53 -1.50
CA LEU A 136 -2.87 3.58 -2.44
C LEU A 136 -1.57 4.25 -1.98
N VAL A 137 -1.41 4.53 -0.70
CA VAL A 137 -0.16 5.11 -0.17
C VAL A 137 1.02 4.15 -0.36
N ASP A 138 0.83 2.86 -0.09
CA ASP A 138 1.88 1.87 -0.36
C ASP A 138 2.16 1.72 -1.86
N THR A 139 1.14 1.89 -2.69
CA THR A 139 1.27 1.87 -4.16
C THR A 139 2.08 3.06 -4.64
N TRP A 140 1.86 4.26 -4.09
CA TRP A 140 2.67 5.45 -4.35
C TRP A 140 4.15 5.21 -4.06
N CYS A 141 4.48 4.72 -2.86
CA CYS A 141 5.86 4.40 -2.50
C CYS A 141 6.48 3.40 -3.48
N ARG A 142 5.70 2.44 -3.99
CA ARG A 142 6.15 1.46 -4.99
C ARG A 142 6.27 2.01 -6.39
N LEU A 143 5.46 2.99 -6.78
CA LEU A 143 5.62 3.69 -8.06
C LEU A 143 6.94 4.48 -8.08
N GLN A 144 7.29 5.11 -6.96
CA GLN A 144 8.52 5.87 -6.80
C GLN A 144 9.77 4.96 -6.78
N THR A 145 9.75 3.91 -5.96
CA THR A 145 10.95 3.10 -5.64
C THR A 145 11.05 1.78 -6.39
N GLY A 146 9.97 1.35 -7.08
CA GLY A 146 9.90 0.08 -7.78
C GLY A 146 10.46 0.13 -9.20
N ASP A 147 10.66 -1.06 -9.76
CA ASP A 147 11.17 -1.24 -11.11
C ASP A 147 10.22 -0.59 -12.14
N PRO A 148 10.75 0.17 -13.12
CA PRO A 148 9.92 0.84 -14.12
C PRO A 148 8.98 -0.10 -14.88
N GLU A 149 9.38 -1.36 -15.06
CA GLU A 149 8.60 -2.39 -15.76
C GLU A 149 7.30 -2.75 -15.03
N ASN A 150 7.26 -2.62 -13.70
CA ASN A 150 6.10 -2.93 -12.88
C ASN A 150 5.14 -1.74 -12.70
N ARG A 151 5.55 -0.52 -13.10
CA ARG A 151 4.75 0.70 -12.91
C ARG A 151 3.38 0.67 -13.60
N PRO A 152 3.22 0.15 -14.83
CA PRO A 152 1.91 0.09 -15.46
C PRO A 152 0.90 -0.76 -14.68
N GLU A 153 1.33 -1.90 -14.12
CA GLU A 153 0.46 -2.76 -13.31
C GLU A 153 0.04 -2.07 -12.01
N LEU A 154 1.01 -1.47 -11.30
CA LEU A 154 0.75 -0.70 -10.08
C LEU A 154 -0.19 0.49 -10.33
N ALA A 155 -0.01 1.18 -11.46
CA ALA A 155 -0.87 2.29 -11.85
C ALA A 155 -2.29 1.81 -12.15
N LEU A 156 -2.45 0.65 -12.79
CA LEU A 156 -3.77 0.07 -13.03
C LEU A 156 -4.48 -0.26 -11.71
N GLU A 157 -3.79 -0.91 -10.76
CA GLU A 157 -4.34 -1.21 -9.44
C GLU A 157 -4.82 0.07 -8.72
N ALA A 158 -4.04 1.14 -8.76
CA ALA A 158 -4.41 2.42 -8.14
C ALA A 158 -5.67 3.05 -8.77
N ILE A 159 -5.79 3.00 -10.09
CA ILE A 159 -6.95 3.53 -10.83
C ILE A 159 -8.22 2.75 -10.51
N GLU A 160 -8.11 1.43 -10.33
CA GLU A 160 -9.26 0.58 -9.99
C GLU A 160 -9.73 0.80 -8.54
N VAL A 161 -8.79 1.06 -7.62
CA VAL A 161 -9.09 1.23 -6.19
C VAL A 161 -9.67 2.62 -5.88
N PHE A 162 -9.12 3.69 -6.47
CA PHE A 162 -9.45 5.07 -6.10
C PHE A 162 -10.95 5.42 -6.14
N PRO A 163 -11.74 5.04 -7.18
CA PRO A 163 -13.17 5.37 -7.25
C PRO A 163 -14.01 4.80 -6.10
N GLY A 164 -13.49 3.78 -5.40
CA GLY A 164 -14.16 3.16 -4.27
C GLY A 164 -13.80 3.76 -2.91
N LEU A 165 -13.03 4.85 -2.84
CA LEU A 165 -12.74 5.55 -1.59
C LEU A 165 -13.83 6.56 -1.23
N ILE A 166 -14.18 6.58 0.05
CA ILE A 166 -15.01 7.62 0.67
C ILE A 166 -14.07 8.51 1.48
N LYS A 167 -14.05 9.81 1.16
CA LYS A 167 -13.12 10.77 1.77
C LYS A 167 -13.32 10.89 3.29
N GLU A 168 -14.56 10.82 3.74
CA GLU A 168 -14.96 10.97 5.14
C GLU A 168 -14.52 9.80 6.02
N ASP A 169 -14.23 8.64 5.41
CA ASP A 169 -13.87 7.41 6.11
C ASP A 169 -12.35 7.25 6.29
N ILE A 170 -11.54 8.18 5.78
CA ILE A 170 -10.09 8.07 5.81
C ILE A 170 -9.45 9.25 6.53
N PHE A 171 -8.18 9.10 6.90
CA PHE A 171 -7.45 10.14 7.61
C PHE A 171 -7.41 11.45 6.79
N PRO A 172 -7.66 12.63 7.40
CA PRO A 172 -7.77 13.91 6.67
C PRO A 172 -6.56 14.26 5.77
N GLY A 173 -5.35 13.82 6.11
CA GLY A 173 -4.15 14.00 5.29
C GLY A 173 -3.91 12.92 4.22
N ALA A 174 -4.61 11.78 4.29
CA ALA A 174 -4.41 10.66 3.37
C ALA A 174 -5.12 10.86 2.03
N TRP A 175 -6.18 11.68 1.99
CA TRP A 175 -6.94 11.94 0.77
C TRP A 175 -6.08 12.61 -0.32
N GLU A 176 -5.25 13.59 0.06
CA GLU A 176 -4.33 14.26 -0.87
C GLU A 176 -3.34 13.26 -1.48
N ALA A 177 -2.74 12.39 -0.66
CA ALA A 177 -1.83 11.35 -1.12
C ALA A 177 -2.53 10.31 -2.04
N CYS A 178 -3.75 9.89 -1.70
CA CYS A 178 -4.53 8.97 -2.53
C CYS A 178 -4.85 9.57 -3.90
N LEU A 179 -5.25 10.85 -3.92
CA LEU A 179 -5.57 11.59 -5.14
C LEU A 179 -4.31 11.81 -5.99
N LEU A 180 -3.19 12.17 -5.37
CA LEU A 180 -1.89 12.26 -6.05
C LEU A 180 -1.55 10.93 -6.72
N THR A 181 -1.61 9.83 -5.97
CA THR A 181 -1.36 8.47 -6.47
C THR A 181 -2.22 8.17 -7.71
N TYR A 182 -3.51 8.50 -7.63
CA TYR A 182 -4.46 8.29 -8.72
C TYR A 182 -4.12 9.11 -9.98
N ILE A 183 -3.81 10.41 -9.83
CA ILE A 183 -3.45 11.28 -10.95
C ILE A 183 -2.15 10.82 -11.61
N ILE A 184 -1.13 10.46 -10.81
CA ILE A 184 0.13 9.93 -11.34
C ILE A 184 -0.09 8.59 -12.03
N ALA A 185 -0.92 7.70 -11.47
CA ALA A 185 -1.26 6.43 -12.10
C ALA A 185 -1.91 6.63 -13.48
N LEU A 186 -2.85 7.58 -13.62
CA LEU A 186 -3.44 7.94 -14.90
C LEU A 186 -2.37 8.43 -15.89
N ALA A 187 -1.47 9.31 -15.45
CA ALA A 187 -0.37 9.80 -16.27
C ALA A 187 0.57 8.67 -16.74
N ILE A 188 0.93 7.73 -15.85
CA ILE A 188 1.80 6.58 -16.18
C ILE A 188 1.21 5.75 -17.31
N LEU A 189 -0.12 5.57 -17.32
CA LEU A 189 -0.84 4.87 -18.38
C LEU A 189 -1.17 5.76 -19.59
N SER A 190 -0.57 6.95 -19.70
CA SER A 190 -0.80 7.93 -20.76
C SER A 190 -2.26 8.40 -20.88
N ARG A 191 -3.05 8.29 -19.81
CA ARG A 191 -4.44 8.76 -19.72
C ARG A 191 -4.49 10.23 -19.32
N TRP A 192 -3.80 11.08 -20.09
CA TRP A 192 -3.57 12.49 -19.76
C TRP A 192 -4.86 13.30 -19.60
N ALA A 193 -5.87 13.08 -20.45
CA ALA A 193 -7.15 13.78 -20.35
C ALA A 193 -7.89 13.47 -19.03
N ASP A 194 -7.82 12.20 -18.58
CA ASP A 194 -8.42 11.80 -17.30
C ASP A 194 -7.63 12.40 -16.13
N ALA A 195 -6.30 12.42 -16.21
CA ALA A 195 -5.43 13.02 -15.20
C ALA A 195 -5.68 14.53 -15.06
N GLU A 196 -5.80 15.24 -16.18
CA GLU A 196 -6.14 16.67 -16.24
C GLU A 196 -7.53 16.93 -15.63
N ALA A 197 -8.53 16.11 -15.97
CA ALA A 197 -9.88 16.24 -15.42
C ALA A 197 -9.93 15.98 -13.91
N ALA A 198 -9.21 14.96 -13.43
CA ALA A 198 -9.10 14.64 -12.01
C ALA A 198 -8.41 15.77 -11.23
N TYR A 199 -7.29 16.30 -11.76
CA TYR A 199 -6.60 17.44 -11.17
C TYR A 199 -7.49 18.69 -11.11
N ALA A 200 -8.13 19.06 -12.22
CA ALA A 200 -9.00 20.23 -12.27
C ALA A 200 -10.16 20.16 -11.27
N THR A 201 -10.75 18.96 -11.10
CA THR A 201 -11.85 18.72 -10.15
C THR A 201 -11.41 18.88 -8.70
N HIS A 202 -10.18 18.48 -8.39
CA HIS A 202 -9.70 18.37 -7.02
C HIS A 202 -8.55 19.33 -6.68
N ARG A 203 -8.27 20.32 -7.53
CA ARG A 203 -7.13 21.25 -7.39
C ARG A 203 -7.00 21.89 -6.01
N GLU A 204 -8.12 22.28 -5.42
CA GLU A 204 -8.18 22.92 -4.09
C GLU A 204 -7.90 21.94 -2.93
N THR A 205 -7.83 20.65 -3.21
CA THR A 205 -7.43 19.61 -2.24
C THR A 205 -5.93 19.67 -1.95
N PHE A 206 -5.13 20.10 -2.94
CA PHE A 206 -3.69 20.14 -2.81
C PHE A 206 -3.27 21.37 -2.02
N SER A 207 -2.83 21.12 -0.79
CA SER A 207 -2.53 22.18 0.17
C SER A 207 -1.15 22.78 -0.06
N ASP A 208 -0.20 21.97 -0.53
CA ASP A 208 1.16 22.40 -0.85
C ASP A 208 1.24 23.08 -2.23
N PRO A 209 1.70 24.34 -2.33
CA PRO A 209 1.98 24.99 -3.60
C PRO A 209 3.02 24.26 -4.47
N GLU A 210 3.99 23.57 -3.88
CA GLU A 210 5.01 22.80 -4.60
C GLU A 210 4.39 21.60 -5.32
N ASP A 211 3.54 20.86 -4.61
CA ASP A 211 2.84 19.69 -5.16
C ASP A 211 1.91 20.08 -6.31
N ARG A 212 1.21 21.22 -6.18
CA ARG A 212 0.42 21.79 -7.28
C ARG A 212 1.28 22.18 -8.47
N ALA A 213 2.40 22.86 -8.25
CA ALA A 213 3.28 23.31 -9.32
C ALA A 213 3.88 22.12 -10.09
N GLU A 214 4.23 21.04 -9.38
CA GLU A 214 4.78 19.84 -10.02
C GLU A 214 3.71 19.08 -10.82
N LEU A 215 2.50 18.95 -10.28
CA LEU A 215 1.38 18.37 -11.03
C LEU A 215 1.00 19.20 -12.26
N GLU A 216 0.95 20.54 -12.13
CA GLU A 216 0.69 21.44 -13.26
C GLU A 216 1.78 21.32 -14.33
N TRP A 217 3.05 21.24 -13.92
CA TRP A 217 4.17 21.02 -14.83
C TRP A 217 4.05 19.68 -15.55
N MET A 218 3.82 18.59 -14.81
CA MET A 218 3.67 17.23 -15.33
C MET A 218 2.55 17.17 -16.39
N LEU A 219 1.38 17.72 -16.07
CA LEU A 219 0.22 17.73 -16.95
C LEU A 219 0.46 18.59 -18.21
N ALA A 220 1.04 19.79 -18.05
CA ALA A 220 1.32 20.68 -19.18
C ALA A 220 2.33 20.09 -20.18
N HIS A 221 3.32 19.33 -19.69
CA HIS A 221 4.39 18.76 -20.51
C HIS A 221 4.11 17.32 -20.94
N ARG A 222 3.05 16.68 -20.42
CA ARG A 222 2.73 15.26 -20.62
C ARG A 222 3.94 14.36 -20.38
N ALA A 223 4.67 14.67 -19.31
CA ALA A 223 5.91 14.02 -18.95
C ALA A 223 5.90 13.74 -17.45
N ILE A 224 6.42 12.58 -17.06
CA ILE A 224 6.52 12.17 -15.66
C ILE A 224 8.00 12.15 -15.30
N ASP A 225 8.35 12.93 -14.29
CA ASP A 225 9.65 12.89 -13.67
C ASP A 225 9.50 12.36 -12.24
N MET A 226 9.76 11.06 -12.08
CA MET A 226 9.60 10.39 -10.79
C MET A 226 10.61 10.90 -9.75
N GLU A 227 11.74 11.48 -10.16
CA GLU A 227 12.72 12.05 -9.22
C GLU A 227 12.23 13.39 -8.66
N ARG A 228 11.62 14.23 -9.51
CA ARG A 228 10.95 15.46 -9.07
C ARG A 228 9.75 15.16 -8.19
N LEU A 229 8.99 14.13 -8.54
CA LEU A 229 7.84 13.68 -7.78
C LEU A 229 8.19 12.95 -6.45
N ALA A 230 9.44 12.53 -6.28
CA ALA A 230 9.93 11.86 -5.07
C ALA A 230 10.48 12.82 -4.01
N GLN A 231 10.49 14.13 -4.28
CA GLN A 231 10.91 15.11 -3.29
C GLN A 231 9.92 15.16 -2.11
N PRO A 232 10.40 15.37 -0.87
CA PRO A 232 9.61 15.22 0.37
C PRO A 232 8.47 16.24 0.56
N SER A 233 8.13 17.05 -0.44
CA SER A 233 6.85 17.79 -0.45
C SER A 233 5.67 16.86 -0.74
N LEU A 234 5.84 15.95 -1.70
CA LEU A 234 4.78 15.10 -2.28
C LEU A 234 4.52 13.78 -1.54
N GLY A 235 5.30 13.49 -0.50
CA GLY A 235 5.30 12.18 0.17
C GLY A 235 5.28 12.34 1.68
N CYS A 236 4.08 12.52 2.25
CA CYS A 236 3.83 12.41 3.69
C CYS A 236 4.74 13.29 4.57
N ARG A 237 4.40 14.58 4.70
CA ARG A 237 4.95 15.44 5.76
C ARG A 237 4.27 15.11 7.11
N GLU A 238 5.07 15.19 8.18
CA GLU A 238 4.78 14.83 9.59
C GLU A 238 3.50 15.45 10.18
#